data_AF-A0A1Y6CTE9-F1
#
_entry.id   AF-A0A1Y6CTE9-F1
#
_cell.length_a   1.000
_cell.length_b   1.000
_cell.length_c   1.000
_cell.angle_alpha   90.00
_cell.angle_beta   90.00
_cell.angle_gamma   90.00
#
_symmetry.space_group_name_H-M   'P 1'
#
loop_
_entity.id
_entity.type
_entity.pdbx_description
1 polymer ?
#
loop_
_entity_poly.entity_id
_entity_poly.type
_entity_poly.pdbx_seq_one_letter_code
_entity_poly.pdbx_strand_id
1 'polypeptide(L)'
;MTATIYDQPIPGVRLVELRHGESLQRLALRELGDMGRWVDIANLNALKPPYTSDDPADAGPGMAIAGDRLSLPSPTAQVSASDAPDEVFFRDFDLGADGLLRADATGDLATLSGVPNLRQALRHALVTEPGELMLHPDYGCHIRRLIGRTNAPTIALLGGQYVRGTLLSDARIAAVDSVQVEASGDVLAIMADARTVAGRTITTGVAL
;
A
#
# COMPACT_ATOMS: atom_id res chain seq x y z
N MET A 1 2.43 -21.71 33.34
CA MET A 1 3.36 -21.70 32.19
C MET A 1 3.94 -20.31 32.12
N THR A 2 5.22 -20.18 32.42
CA THR A 2 5.92 -18.90 32.56
C THR A 2 6.32 -18.40 31.17
N ALA A 3 5.72 -17.31 30.70
CA ALA A 3 6.08 -16.68 29.44
C ALA A 3 7.57 -16.28 29.51
N THR A 4 8.36 -16.81 28.58
CA THR A 4 9.80 -16.54 28.48
C THR A 4 9.98 -15.25 27.68
N ILE A 5 11.09 -14.53 27.86
CA ILE A 5 11.51 -13.32 27.10
C ILE A 5 11.53 -13.44 25.56
N TYR A 6 11.20 -14.61 25.01
CA TYR A 6 11.02 -14.86 23.58
C TYR A 6 9.57 -14.74 23.12
N ASP A 7 8.62 -14.50 24.03
CA ASP A 7 7.20 -14.34 23.71
C ASP A 7 6.94 -12.91 23.19
N GLN A 8 7.36 -12.66 21.95
CA GLN A 8 7.01 -11.43 21.23
C GLN A 8 5.59 -11.59 20.67
N PRO A 9 4.64 -10.70 21.01
CA PRO A 9 3.32 -10.75 20.41
C PRO A 9 3.45 -10.57 18.90
N ILE A 10 3.05 -11.58 18.14
CA ILE A 10 3.11 -11.57 16.67
C ILE A 10 2.07 -10.56 16.18
N PRO A 11 2.44 -9.42 15.56
CA PRO A 11 1.49 -8.37 15.18
C PRO A 11 0.59 -8.77 14.00
N GLY A 12 0.98 -9.78 13.22
CA GLY A 12 0.18 -10.32 12.14
C GLY A 12 0.83 -11.51 11.43
N VAL A 13 0.06 -12.15 10.55
CA VAL A 13 0.48 -13.34 9.77
C VAL A 13 0.47 -13.02 8.29
N ARG A 14 1.49 -13.47 7.55
CA ARG A 14 1.53 -13.45 6.08
C ARG A 14 1.59 -14.88 5.54
N LEU A 15 0.87 -15.15 4.45
CA LEU A 15 0.95 -16.41 3.72
C LEU A 15 2.07 -16.40 2.68
N VAL A 16 2.90 -17.44 2.67
CA VAL A 16 4.00 -17.62 1.70
C VAL A 16 3.99 -19.05 1.17
N GLU A 17 4.24 -19.22 -0.13
CA GLU A 17 4.36 -20.52 -0.76
C GLU A 17 5.72 -21.19 -0.47
N LEU A 18 5.67 -22.45 -0.04
CA LEU A 18 6.83 -23.31 0.14
C LEU A 18 7.31 -23.82 -1.23
N ARG A 19 8.58 -23.56 -1.59
CA ARG A 19 9.14 -24.02 -2.87
C ARG A 19 9.54 -25.49 -2.79
N HIS A 20 9.56 -26.16 -3.94
CA HIS A 20 10.05 -27.53 -4.06
C HIS A 20 11.52 -27.64 -3.60
N GLY A 21 11.81 -28.65 -2.78
CA GLY A 21 13.11 -28.89 -2.17
C GLY A 21 13.52 -27.87 -1.10
N GLU A 22 12.61 -26.98 -0.68
CA GLU A 22 12.86 -25.95 0.34
C GLU A 22 12.55 -26.47 1.74
N SER A 23 13.48 -26.27 2.67
CA SER A 23 13.26 -26.58 4.08
C SER A 23 12.74 -25.36 4.83
N LEU A 24 12.09 -25.55 5.99
CA LEU A 24 11.62 -24.42 6.82
C LEU A 24 12.73 -23.44 7.18
N GLN A 25 13.96 -23.91 7.35
CA GLN A 25 15.14 -23.06 7.62
C GLN A 25 15.46 -22.14 6.43
N ARG A 26 15.37 -22.66 5.20
CA ARG A 26 15.59 -21.87 3.99
C ARG A 26 14.44 -20.89 3.75
N LEU A 27 13.20 -21.29 4.05
CA LEU A 27 12.04 -20.41 4.01
C LEU A 27 12.18 -19.25 5.04
N ALA A 28 12.59 -19.56 6.27
CA ALA A 28 12.83 -18.55 7.31
C ALA A 28 13.96 -17.58 6.93
N LEU A 29 15.07 -18.09 6.39
CA LEU A 29 16.15 -17.23 5.90
C LEU A 29 15.68 -16.32 4.76
N ARG A 30 14.87 -16.84 3.82
CA ARG A 30 14.37 -16.09 2.66
C ARG A 30 13.42 -14.97 3.06
N GLU A 31 12.49 -15.25 3.96
CA GLU A 31 11.36 -14.35 4.23
C GLU A 31 11.51 -13.54 5.52
N LEU A 32 12.24 -14.06 6.50
CA LEU A 32 12.46 -13.42 7.80
C LEU A 32 13.89 -12.90 7.97
N GLY A 33 14.81 -13.23 7.04
CA GLY A 33 16.23 -12.88 7.12
C GLY A 33 17.02 -13.64 8.19
N ASP A 34 16.35 -14.50 8.96
CA ASP A 34 16.94 -15.27 10.06
C ASP A 34 16.53 -16.75 9.96
N MET A 35 17.53 -17.61 9.79
CA MET A 35 17.37 -19.05 9.70
C MET A 35 16.78 -19.64 10.98
N GLY A 36 17.09 -19.08 12.16
CA GLY A 36 16.66 -19.60 13.47
C GLY A 36 15.17 -19.51 13.74
N ARG A 37 14.46 -18.65 12.98
CA ARG A 37 13.02 -18.40 13.13
C ARG A 37 12.12 -19.44 12.47
N TRP A 38 12.69 -20.53 11.95
CA TRP A 38 11.92 -21.65 11.40
C TRP A 38 11.01 -22.32 12.45
N VAL A 39 11.39 -22.25 13.73
CA VAL A 39 10.58 -22.78 14.85
C VAL A 39 9.27 -22.00 14.99
N ASP A 40 9.31 -20.69 14.79
CA ASP A 40 8.11 -19.83 14.81
C ASP A 40 7.14 -20.27 13.70
N ILE A 41 7.67 -20.56 12.51
CA ILE A 41 6.89 -21.04 11.36
C ILE A 41 6.28 -22.42 11.66
N ALA A 42 7.06 -23.34 12.24
CA ALA A 42 6.59 -24.67 12.60
C ALA A 42 5.48 -24.63 13.66
N ASN A 43 5.65 -23.81 14.70
CA ASN A 43 4.66 -23.64 15.76
C ASN A 43 3.39 -22.97 15.26
N LEU A 44 3.51 -21.93 14.43
CA LEU A 44 2.38 -21.17 13.88
C LEU A 44 1.49 -22.03 12.98
N ASN A 45 2.07 -22.98 12.25
CA ASN A 45 1.35 -23.88 11.34
C ASN A 45 1.12 -25.28 11.93
N ALA A 46 1.41 -25.49 13.22
CA ALA A 46 1.32 -26.77 13.91
C ALA A 46 2.02 -27.94 13.17
N LEU A 47 3.18 -27.67 12.55
CA LEU A 47 3.91 -28.65 11.76
C LEU A 47 4.64 -29.66 12.64
N LYS A 48 4.66 -30.92 12.21
CA LYS A 48 5.37 -32.03 12.88
C LYS A 48 6.60 -32.46 12.08
N PRO A 49 7.70 -32.88 12.73
CA PRO A 49 8.85 -33.48 12.04
C PRO A 49 8.39 -34.64 11.16
N PRO A 50 8.85 -34.79 9.90
CA PRO A 50 9.94 -34.08 9.19
C PRO A 50 9.66 -32.65 8.67
N TYR A 51 8.54 -32.04 9.04
CA TYR A 51 8.09 -30.67 8.76
C TYR A 51 7.77 -30.34 7.29
N THR A 52 8.58 -30.81 6.33
CA THR A 52 8.40 -30.58 4.89
C THR A 52 8.49 -31.90 4.12
N SER A 53 7.62 -32.10 3.13
CA SER A 53 7.72 -33.16 2.12
C SER A 53 7.59 -32.57 0.72
N ASP A 54 8.31 -33.12 -0.25
CA ASP A 54 8.15 -32.78 -1.66
C ASP A 54 7.11 -33.66 -2.36
N ASP A 55 6.85 -34.86 -1.82
CA ASP A 55 5.90 -35.82 -2.38
C ASP A 55 4.63 -35.84 -1.50
N PRO A 56 3.43 -35.61 -2.07
CA PRO A 56 2.16 -35.74 -1.35
C PRO A 56 1.88 -37.17 -0.86
N ALA A 57 2.50 -38.20 -1.44
CA ALA A 57 2.37 -39.59 -0.97
C ALA A 57 3.13 -39.86 0.34
N ASP A 58 4.22 -39.12 0.59
CA ASP A 58 5.06 -39.24 1.78
C ASP A 58 4.70 -38.24 2.89
N ALA A 59 3.72 -37.37 2.63
CA ALA A 59 3.29 -36.35 3.57
C ALA A 59 2.38 -36.94 4.66
N GLY A 60 2.94 -37.11 5.86
CA GLY A 60 2.18 -37.45 7.06
C GLY A 60 1.28 -36.29 7.55
N PRO A 61 0.31 -36.57 8.44
CA PRO A 61 -0.57 -35.55 9.00
C PRO A 61 0.21 -34.49 9.79
N GLY A 62 0.21 -33.25 9.28
CA GLY A 62 0.95 -32.12 9.87
C GLY A 62 2.31 -31.84 9.22
N MET A 63 2.59 -32.38 8.04
CA MET A 63 3.73 -31.98 7.20
C MET A 63 3.29 -30.97 6.14
N ALA A 64 4.13 -29.98 5.84
CA ALA A 64 3.91 -29.06 4.73
C ALA A 64 4.39 -29.68 3.43
N ILE A 65 3.57 -29.63 2.38
CA ILE A 65 3.94 -30.14 1.04
C ILE A 65 4.49 -28.98 0.20
N ALA A 66 5.45 -29.27 -0.68
CA ALA A 66 5.90 -28.30 -1.67
C ALA A 66 4.70 -27.74 -2.48
N GLY A 67 4.52 -26.42 -2.46
CA GLY A 67 3.36 -25.72 -3.02
C GLY A 67 2.34 -25.25 -1.98
N ASP A 68 2.41 -25.72 -0.73
CA ASP A 68 1.53 -25.25 0.33
C ASP A 68 1.84 -23.81 0.75
N ARG A 69 0.78 -23.12 1.18
CA ARG A 69 0.88 -21.76 1.74
C ARG A 69 1.03 -21.83 3.25
N LEU A 70 2.22 -21.48 3.73
CA LEU A 70 2.54 -21.43 5.15
C LEU A 70 2.35 -20.03 5.71
N SER A 71 1.85 -19.97 6.95
CA SER A 71 1.73 -18.77 7.75
C SER A 71 3.09 -18.38 8.32
N LEU A 72 3.55 -17.16 8.09
CA LEU A 72 4.78 -16.61 8.66
C LEU A 72 4.45 -15.41 9.56
N PRO A 73 5.19 -15.24 10.68
CA PRO A 73 5.05 -14.07 11.53
C PRO A 73 5.56 -12.82 10.80
N SER A 74 4.68 -11.85 10.59
CA SER A 74 5.02 -10.56 10.01
C SER A 74 5.00 -9.48 11.09
N PRO A 75 6.05 -8.65 11.23
CA PRO A 75 6.03 -7.50 12.13
C PRO A 75 5.00 -6.44 11.70
N THR A 76 4.53 -6.52 10.45
CA THR A 76 3.48 -5.67 9.89
C THR A 76 2.28 -6.54 9.56
N ALA A 77 1.12 -6.28 10.19
CA ALA A 77 -0.12 -6.93 9.81
C ALA A 77 -0.40 -6.68 8.32
N GLN A 78 -0.46 -7.75 7.52
CA GLN A 78 -0.97 -7.62 6.17
C GLN A 78 -2.48 -7.50 6.26
N VAL A 79 -3.00 -6.30 6.01
CA VAL A 79 -4.44 -6.09 5.81
C VAL A 79 -4.75 -6.58 4.39
N SER A 80 -5.37 -7.74 4.29
CA SER A 80 -5.93 -8.20 3.01
C SER A 80 -7.04 -7.25 2.58
N ALA A 81 -6.97 -6.75 1.34
CA ALA A 81 -8.01 -5.89 0.78
C ALA A 81 -9.39 -6.55 0.68
N SER A 82 -9.46 -7.88 0.86
CA SER A 82 -10.70 -8.67 0.95
C SER A 82 -11.42 -8.53 2.28
N ASP A 83 -10.70 -8.31 3.39
CA ASP A 83 -11.26 -8.49 4.74
C ASP A 83 -11.68 -7.16 5.37
N ALA A 84 -10.93 -6.08 5.11
CA ALA A 84 -11.26 -4.72 5.55
C ALA A 84 -10.79 -3.68 4.51
N PRO A 85 -11.60 -3.40 3.46
CA PRO A 85 -11.19 -2.54 2.35
C PRO A 85 -10.81 -1.13 2.78
N ASP A 86 -11.37 -0.65 3.90
CA ASP A 86 -11.13 0.70 4.42
C ASP A 86 -9.86 0.79 5.29
N GLU A 87 -9.38 -0.32 5.85
CA GLU A 87 -8.12 -0.35 6.62
C GLU A 87 -6.88 -0.31 5.71
N VAL A 88 -7.00 -0.78 4.46
CA VAL A 88 -5.93 -0.73 3.45
C VAL A 88 -5.46 0.71 3.18
N PHE A 89 -6.34 1.70 3.35
CA PHE A 89 -6.04 3.09 3.05
C PHE A 89 -5.53 3.88 4.26
N PHE A 90 -5.28 3.19 5.38
CA PHE A 90 -4.78 3.78 6.62
C PHE A 90 -5.70 4.89 7.18
N ARG A 91 -5.25 5.54 8.25
CA ARG A 91 -5.92 6.67 8.90
C ARG A 91 -4.90 7.79 9.13
N ASP A 92 -5.30 9.02 8.87
CA ASP A 92 -4.51 10.24 9.07
C ASP A 92 -5.38 11.36 9.64
N PHE A 93 -4.80 12.52 9.93
CA PHE A 93 -5.51 13.71 10.36
C PHE A 93 -6.31 14.34 9.19
N ASP A 94 -7.50 14.83 9.50
CA ASP A 94 -8.30 15.60 8.56
C ASP A 94 -7.66 16.97 8.35
N LEU A 95 -7.10 17.17 7.16
CA LEU A 95 -6.59 18.45 6.71
C LEU A 95 -7.66 19.07 5.80
N GLY A 96 -8.17 20.22 6.22
CA GLY A 96 -9.11 20.99 5.44
C GLY A 96 -8.57 21.33 4.05
N ALA A 97 -9.44 21.86 3.17
CA ALA A 97 -9.01 22.31 1.84
C ALA A 97 -7.93 23.42 1.90
N ASP A 98 -7.81 24.09 3.04
CA ASP A 98 -6.82 25.08 3.42
C ASP A 98 -5.51 24.48 3.96
N GLY A 99 -5.44 23.16 4.13
CA GLY A 99 -4.26 22.47 4.68
C GLY A 99 -4.10 22.60 6.20
N LEU A 100 -5.12 23.11 6.89
CA LEU A 100 -5.11 23.24 8.35
C LEU A 100 -5.76 22.03 9.03
N LEU A 101 -5.25 21.67 10.21
CA LEU A 101 -5.82 20.63 11.06
C LEU A 101 -7.22 21.02 11.53
N ARG A 102 -8.15 20.07 11.47
CA ARG A 102 -9.52 20.24 11.96
C ARG A 102 -9.68 19.63 13.34
N ALA A 103 -10.54 20.25 14.15
CA ALA A 103 -11.01 19.66 15.39
C ALA A 103 -12.31 18.87 15.13
N ASP A 104 -12.48 17.78 15.86
CA ASP A 104 -13.71 17.02 15.93
C ASP A 104 -14.77 17.73 16.80
N ALA A 105 -15.95 17.14 16.93
CA ALA A 105 -17.03 17.69 17.76
C ALA A 105 -16.70 17.73 19.27
N THR A 106 -15.66 17.02 19.71
CA THR A 106 -15.20 16.95 21.10
C THR A 106 -14.03 17.90 21.39
N GLY A 107 -13.46 18.52 20.36
CA GLY A 107 -12.32 19.42 20.44
C GLY A 107 -10.95 18.73 20.29
N ASP A 108 -10.93 17.45 19.93
CA ASP A 108 -9.70 16.69 19.59
C ASP A 108 -9.41 16.77 18.08
N LEU A 109 -8.26 16.26 17.61
CA LEU A 109 -7.91 16.25 16.20
C LEU A 109 -8.84 15.33 15.40
N ALA A 110 -9.50 15.91 14.39
CA ALA A 110 -10.29 15.15 13.44
C ALA A 110 -9.40 14.20 12.63
N THR A 111 -9.89 12.99 12.38
CA THR A 111 -9.16 11.96 11.63
C THR A 111 -9.98 11.50 10.43
N LEU A 112 -9.31 11.17 9.34
CA LEU A 112 -9.86 10.54 8.15
C LEU A 112 -9.29 9.14 8.02
N SER A 113 -10.15 8.17 7.76
CA SER A 113 -9.77 6.79 7.41
C SER A 113 -10.32 6.42 6.04
N GLY A 114 -9.76 5.38 5.42
CA GLY A 114 -10.32 4.80 4.20
C GLY A 114 -10.11 5.68 2.95
N VAL A 115 -11.08 5.64 2.04
CA VAL A 115 -11.07 6.38 0.77
C VAL A 115 -10.91 7.90 0.94
N PRO A 116 -11.55 8.58 1.92
CA PRO A 116 -11.30 9.99 2.21
C PRO A 116 -9.82 10.31 2.48
N ASN A 117 -9.13 9.46 3.24
CA ASN A 117 -7.71 9.62 3.52
C ASN A 117 -6.87 9.51 2.24
N LEU A 118 -7.14 8.49 1.43
CA LEU A 118 -6.47 8.33 0.14
C LEU A 118 -6.69 9.55 -0.78
N ARG A 119 -7.92 10.07 -0.86
CA ARG A 119 -8.21 11.27 -1.65
C ARG A 119 -7.42 12.48 -1.16
N GLN A 120 -7.32 12.68 0.15
CA GLN A 120 -6.51 13.75 0.74
C GLN A 120 -5.02 13.59 0.38
N ALA A 121 -4.47 12.37 0.53
CA ALA A 121 -3.08 12.09 0.20
C ALA A 121 -2.76 12.36 -1.28
N LEU A 122 -3.63 11.91 -2.20
CA LEU A 122 -3.47 12.16 -3.63
C LEU A 122 -3.55 13.65 -3.96
N ARG A 123 -4.46 14.40 -3.33
CA ARG A 123 -4.54 15.86 -3.50
C ARG A 123 -3.23 16.53 -3.07
N HIS A 124 -2.66 16.13 -1.93
CA HIS A 124 -1.38 16.67 -1.47
C HIS A 124 -0.24 16.35 -2.44
N ALA A 125 -0.15 15.11 -2.92
CA ALA A 125 0.83 14.73 -3.93
C ALA A 125 0.68 15.53 -5.24
N LEU A 126 -0.55 15.81 -5.68
CA LEU A 126 -0.80 16.59 -6.90
C LEU A 126 -0.43 18.07 -6.77
N VAL A 127 -0.55 18.66 -5.58
CA VAL A 127 -0.22 20.08 -5.37
C VAL A 127 1.23 20.31 -4.97
N THR A 128 1.96 19.33 -4.46
CA THR A 128 3.37 19.43 -4.09
C THR A 128 4.28 19.28 -5.32
N GLU A 129 5.29 20.13 -5.48
CA GLU A 129 6.27 19.97 -6.56
C GLU A 129 7.40 19.00 -6.16
N PRO A 130 7.84 18.08 -7.04
CA PRO A 130 9.00 17.23 -6.78
C PRO A 130 10.25 18.04 -6.45
N GLY A 131 10.88 17.71 -5.32
CA GLY A 131 12.00 18.44 -4.75
C GLY A 131 11.63 19.44 -3.64
N GLU A 132 10.34 19.75 -3.40
CA GLU A 132 9.93 20.56 -2.24
C GLU A 132 10.24 19.85 -0.91
N LEU A 133 10.17 18.51 -0.91
CA LEU A 133 10.50 17.69 0.25
C LEU A 133 11.94 17.18 0.15
N MET A 134 12.85 17.75 0.93
CA MET A 134 14.28 17.41 0.90
C MET A 134 14.57 15.92 1.11
N LEU A 135 13.79 15.24 1.97
CA LEU A 135 13.95 13.81 2.27
C LEU A 135 13.21 12.90 1.27
N HIS A 136 12.35 13.47 0.43
CA HIS A 136 11.52 12.76 -0.54
C HIS A 136 11.49 13.52 -1.87
N PRO A 137 12.63 13.60 -2.59
CA PRO A 137 12.74 14.40 -3.80
C PRO A 137 11.81 13.93 -4.93
N ASP A 138 11.48 12.64 -4.96
CA ASP A 138 10.60 12.04 -5.96
C ASP A 138 9.10 12.23 -5.65
N TYR A 139 8.75 12.77 -4.48
CA TYR A 139 7.36 12.99 -4.08
C TYR A 139 6.80 14.27 -4.70
N GLY A 140 5.65 14.16 -5.36
CA GLY A 140 4.88 15.29 -5.87
C GLY A 140 4.46 15.13 -7.33
N CYS A 141 3.97 16.23 -7.92
CA CYS A 141 3.57 16.30 -9.31
C CYS A 141 4.21 17.51 -10.00
N HIS A 142 4.67 17.32 -11.24
CA HIS A 142 5.25 18.39 -12.06
C HIS A 142 4.21 19.38 -12.62
N ILE A 143 2.96 19.31 -12.17
CA ILE A 143 1.87 20.10 -12.73
C ILE A 143 2.09 21.61 -12.59
N ARG A 144 2.74 22.06 -11.51
CA ARG A 144 3.09 23.48 -11.30
C ARG A 144 4.01 24.04 -12.39
N ARG A 145 4.78 23.20 -13.09
CA ARG A 145 5.65 23.63 -14.20
C ARG A 145 4.89 24.07 -15.45
N LEU A 146 3.60 23.77 -15.50
CA LEU A 146 2.71 24.21 -16.57
C LEU A 146 2.19 25.63 -16.35
N ILE A 147 2.29 26.18 -15.13
CA ILE A 147 1.90 27.54 -14.82
C ILE A 147 2.75 28.51 -15.65
N GLY A 148 2.08 29.46 -16.31
CA GLY A 148 2.72 30.42 -17.22
C GLY A 148 3.02 29.88 -18.62
N ARG A 149 2.64 28.63 -18.94
CA ARG A 149 2.68 28.11 -20.31
C ARG A 149 1.39 28.45 -21.05
N THR A 150 1.50 28.63 -22.36
CA THR A 150 0.31 28.82 -23.22
C THR A 150 -0.56 27.58 -23.17
N ASN A 151 -1.85 27.78 -22.96
CA ASN A 151 -2.85 26.71 -22.94
C ASN A 151 -3.03 26.10 -24.35
N ALA A 152 -2.14 25.16 -24.68
CA ALA A 152 -2.12 24.44 -25.94
C ALA A 152 -2.48 22.96 -25.71
N PRO A 153 -2.99 22.24 -26.73
CA PRO A 153 -3.33 20.82 -26.60
C PRO A 153 -2.17 19.95 -26.07
N THR A 154 -0.93 20.32 -26.40
CA THR A 154 0.28 19.64 -25.89
C THR A 154 0.46 19.81 -24.38
N ILE A 155 0.15 20.99 -23.83
CA ILE A 155 0.21 21.27 -22.39
C ILE A 155 -0.89 20.51 -21.66
N ALA A 156 -2.10 20.43 -22.23
CA ALA A 156 -3.18 19.62 -21.69
C ALA A 156 -2.79 18.13 -21.61
N LEU A 157 -2.23 17.58 -22.69
CA LEU A 157 -1.72 16.20 -22.72
C LEU A 157 -0.61 15.98 -21.69
N LEU A 158 0.33 16.93 -21.58
CA LEU A 158 1.44 16.86 -20.63
C LEU A 158 0.94 16.88 -19.18
N GLY A 159 -0.03 17.75 -18.87
CA GLY A 159 -0.68 17.80 -17.57
C GLY A 159 -1.38 16.49 -17.22
N GLY A 160 -2.12 15.92 -18.17
CA GLY A 160 -2.74 14.61 -18.00
C GLY A 160 -1.71 13.51 -17.70
N GLN A 161 -0.55 13.52 -18.36
CA GLN A 161 0.53 12.56 -18.09
C GLN A 161 1.18 12.76 -16.72
N TYR A 162 1.39 14.01 -16.28
CA TYR A 162 1.94 14.29 -14.95
C TYR A 162 1.01 13.82 -13.84
N VAL A 163 -0.30 14.10 -13.94
CA VAL A 163 -1.30 13.58 -13.00
C VAL A 163 -1.28 12.06 -13.00
N ARG A 164 -1.32 11.43 -14.18
CA ARG A 164 -1.28 9.96 -14.30
C ARG A 164 -0.05 9.35 -13.65
N GLY A 165 1.13 9.90 -13.91
CA GLY A 165 2.39 9.42 -13.32
C GLY A 165 2.40 9.53 -11.79
N THR A 166 1.88 10.64 -11.26
CA THR A 166 1.78 10.85 -9.81
C THR A 166 0.83 9.85 -9.17
N LEU A 167 -0.35 9.61 -9.77
CA LEU A 167 -1.32 8.64 -9.25
C LEU A 167 -0.76 7.21 -9.24
N LEU A 168 -0.02 6.82 -10.29
CA LEU A 168 0.60 5.49 -10.38
C LEU A 168 1.80 5.32 -9.45
N SER A 169 2.36 6.40 -8.92
CA SER A 169 3.47 6.34 -7.97
C SER A 169 2.99 5.94 -6.56
N ASP A 170 1.69 6.06 -6.26
CA ASP A 170 1.12 5.63 -4.98
C ASP A 170 0.80 4.12 -5.01
N ALA A 171 1.41 3.35 -4.11
CA ALA A 171 1.25 1.89 -4.03
C ALA A 171 -0.19 1.43 -3.74
N ARG A 172 -1.09 2.31 -3.29
CA ARG A 172 -2.50 2.01 -3.04
C ARG A 172 -3.36 2.08 -4.31
N ILE A 173 -2.82 2.65 -5.39
CA ILE A 173 -3.47 2.75 -6.70
C ILE A 173 -2.98 1.61 -7.59
N ALA A 174 -3.91 0.81 -8.10
CA ALA A 174 -3.62 -0.30 -9.00
C ALA A 174 -3.58 0.13 -10.47
N ALA A 175 -4.47 1.03 -10.88
CA ALA A 175 -4.55 1.51 -12.26
C ALA A 175 -5.20 2.91 -12.33
N VAL A 176 -4.94 3.63 -13.42
CA VAL A 176 -5.66 4.85 -13.78
C VAL A 176 -6.50 4.54 -15.02
N ASP A 177 -7.82 4.55 -14.85
CA ASP A 177 -8.79 4.17 -15.89
C ASP A 177 -8.97 5.31 -16.90
N SER A 178 -9.07 6.56 -16.42
CA SER A 178 -9.28 7.73 -17.29
C SER A 178 -8.59 8.99 -16.75
N VAL A 179 -8.19 9.88 -17.65
CA VAL A 179 -7.75 11.25 -17.32
C VAL A 179 -8.41 12.19 -18.30
N GLN A 180 -9.23 13.10 -17.79
CA GLN A 180 -9.93 14.14 -18.53
C GLN A 180 -9.28 15.49 -18.22
N VAL A 181 -9.08 16.29 -19.26
CA VAL A 181 -8.47 17.61 -19.14
C VAL A 181 -9.41 18.62 -19.79
N GLU A 182 -9.84 19.59 -18.99
CA GLU A 182 -10.70 20.69 -19.42
C GLU A 182 -9.94 22.00 -19.28
N ALA A 183 -9.92 22.78 -20.36
CA ALA A 183 -9.31 24.09 -20.43
C ALA A 183 -10.43 25.14 -20.50
N SER A 184 -10.51 26.02 -19.51
CA SER A 184 -11.46 27.14 -19.48
C SER A 184 -10.73 28.45 -19.24
N GLY A 185 -10.52 29.22 -20.31
CA GLY A 185 -9.67 30.41 -20.28
C GLY A 185 -8.24 30.06 -19.87
N ASP A 186 -7.80 30.66 -18.76
CA ASP A 186 -6.46 30.45 -18.19
C ASP A 186 -6.40 29.30 -17.18
N VAL A 187 -7.54 28.66 -16.89
CA VAL A 187 -7.61 27.54 -15.93
C VAL A 187 -7.50 26.21 -16.67
N LEU A 188 -6.60 25.35 -16.19
CA LEU A 188 -6.47 23.97 -16.63
C LEU A 188 -6.96 23.04 -15.52
N ALA A 189 -8.15 22.47 -15.69
CA ALA A 189 -8.73 21.48 -14.81
C ALA A 189 -8.42 20.07 -15.31
N ILE A 190 -7.84 19.23 -14.46
CA ILE A 190 -7.51 17.84 -14.77
C ILE A 190 -8.21 16.95 -13.77
N MET A 191 -9.08 16.07 -14.26
CA MET A 191 -9.77 15.05 -13.48
C MET A 191 -9.29 13.67 -13.90
N ALA A 192 -9.08 12.78 -12.94
CA ALA A 192 -8.63 11.43 -13.19
C ALA A 192 -9.44 10.42 -12.36
N ASP A 193 -9.80 9.31 -13.00
CA ASP A 193 -10.42 8.17 -12.36
C ASP A 193 -9.36 7.08 -12.15
N ALA A 194 -9.11 6.75 -10.90
CA ALA A 194 -8.13 5.74 -10.50
C ALA A 194 -8.79 4.58 -9.77
N ARG A 195 -8.32 3.36 -10.03
CA ARG A 195 -8.73 2.14 -9.37
C ARG A 195 -7.74 1.79 -8.28
N THR A 196 -8.24 1.59 -7.08
CA THR A 196 -7.45 1.14 -5.93
C THR A 196 -7.14 -0.34 -5.99
N VAL A 197 -6.15 -0.80 -5.21
CA VAL A 197 -5.84 -2.23 -5.02
C VAL A 197 -7.03 -3.03 -4.45
N ALA A 198 -7.95 -2.37 -3.74
CA ALA A 198 -9.20 -2.95 -3.26
C ALA A 198 -10.32 -2.99 -4.32
N GLY A 199 -10.04 -2.60 -5.57
CA GLY A 199 -10.98 -2.61 -6.69
C GLY A 199 -11.99 -1.44 -6.71
N ARG A 200 -11.92 -0.51 -5.75
CA ARG A 200 -12.78 0.69 -5.73
C ARG A 200 -12.23 1.78 -6.66
N THR A 201 -13.12 2.45 -7.39
CA THR A 201 -12.80 3.61 -8.23
C THR A 201 -12.86 4.90 -7.41
N ILE A 202 -11.86 5.76 -7.59
CA ILE A 202 -11.73 7.06 -6.94
C ILE A 202 -11.50 8.11 -8.02
N THR A 203 -12.34 9.13 -8.03
CA THR A 203 -12.12 10.34 -8.83
C THR A 203 -11.32 11.36 -8.01
N THR A 204 -10.23 11.85 -8.58
CA THR A 204 -9.36 12.89 -8.01
C THR A 204 -8.85 13.81 -9.12
N GLY A 205 -8.60 15.07 -8.80
CA GLY A 205 -8.21 16.06 -9.80
C GLY A 205 -7.56 17.30 -9.20
N VAL A 206 -6.96 18.10 -10.07
CA VAL A 206 -6.32 19.37 -9.74
C VAL A 206 -6.72 20.41 -10.78
N ALA A 207 -6.90 21.65 -10.34
CA ALA A 207 -7.09 22.81 -11.21
C ALA A 207 -6.01 23.84 -10.90
N LEU A 208 -5.43 24.43 -11.96
CA LEU A 208 -4.37 25.43 -11.88
C LEU A 208 -4.68 26.61 -12.79
#